data_AF-A0A1B8PN21-F1
#
_entry.id   AF-A0A1B8PN21-F1
#
_cell.length_a   1.000
_cell.length_b   1.000
_cell.length_c   1.000
_cell.angle_alpha   90.00
_cell.angle_beta   90.00
_cell.angle_gamma   90.00
#
_symmetry.space_group_name_H-M   'P 1'
#
loop_
_entity.id
_entity.type
_entity.pdbx_description
1 polymer ?
#
loop_
_entity_poly.entity_id
_entity_poly.type
_entity_poly.pdbx_seq_one_letter_code
_entity_poly.pdbx_strand_id
1 'polypeptide(L)'
;MNDIAPEFRITLSGQISPADVEELACMGVKTVVNNRPDGEEAGQPTSAEIEQACQAHGIVYQQIAFAGGMMDMSHVQAFADFFNKTERPLHIFCRTGNRSNNLLNAAREQDLLDEE
;
A
#
# COMPACT_ATOMS: atom_id res chain seq x y z
N MET A 1 3.06 -25.10 2.00
CA MET A 1 3.29 -23.78 1.40
C MET A 1 1.91 -23.29 1.03
N ASN A 2 1.39 -22.27 1.72
CA ASN A 2 0.06 -21.76 1.39
C ASN A 2 0.15 -21.09 0.02
N ASP A 3 -0.37 -21.79 -0.98
CA ASP A 3 -0.56 -21.30 -2.33
C ASP A 3 -1.72 -20.29 -2.26
N ILE A 4 -1.41 -19.07 -1.80
CA ILE A 4 -2.38 -17.97 -1.86
C ILE A 4 -2.57 -17.70 -3.34
N ALA A 5 -3.79 -17.94 -3.81
CA ALA A 5 -4.15 -17.70 -5.19
C ALA A 5 -3.76 -16.26 -5.57
N PRO A 6 -3.21 -16.02 -6.77
CA PRO A 6 -2.60 -14.74 -7.12
C PRO A 6 -3.56 -13.55 -6.96
N GLU A 7 -4.87 -13.76 -7.04
CA GLU A 7 -5.89 -12.75 -6.77
C GLU A 7 -6.07 -12.38 -5.29
N PHE A 8 -5.33 -12.98 -4.34
CA PHE A 8 -5.32 -12.56 -2.93
C PHE A 8 -3.95 -12.08 -2.46
N ARG A 9 -2.99 -11.94 -3.38
CA ARG A 9 -1.62 -11.62 -3.04
C ARG A 9 -1.49 -10.18 -2.49
N ILE A 10 -0.91 -10.08 -1.29
CA ILE A 10 -0.50 -8.81 -0.66
C ILE A 10 1.01 -8.79 -0.56
N THR A 11 1.63 -7.69 -0.99
CA THR A 11 3.09 -7.49 -0.91
C THR A 11 3.42 -6.19 -0.17
N LEU A 12 4.56 -6.19 0.51
CA LEU A 12 5.04 -5.07 1.33
C LEU A 12 6.45 -4.69 0.89
N SER A 13 6.77 -3.40 0.90
CA SER A 13 8.14 -2.92 0.63
C SER A 13 8.48 -1.62 1.37
N GLY A 14 9.75 -1.21 1.26
CA GLY A 14 10.20 0.13 1.62
C GLY A 14 9.80 1.16 0.55
N GLN A 15 10.49 2.30 0.51
CA GLN A 15 10.18 3.33 -0.48
C GLN A 15 10.31 2.78 -1.91
N ILE A 16 9.30 3.04 -2.74
CA ILE A 16 9.35 2.83 -4.19
C ILE A 16 9.57 4.15 -4.93
N SER A 17 10.14 4.07 -6.12
CA SER A 17 10.26 5.17 -7.08
C SER A 17 9.16 5.06 -8.15
N PRO A 18 8.93 6.11 -8.94
CA PRO A 18 8.04 6.04 -10.10
C PRO A 18 8.42 4.94 -11.11
N ALA A 19 9.71 4.61 -11.22
CA ALA A 19 10.20 3.58 -12.14
C ALA A 19 9.84 2.16 -11.67
N ASP A 20 9.84 1.91 -10.35
CA ASP A 20 9.48 0.59 -9.80
C ASP A 20 8.01 0.23 -10.06
N VAL A 21 7.16 1.22 -10.37
CA VAL A 21 5.74 1.01 -10.68
C VAL A 21 5.56 0.18 -11.96
N GLU A 22 6.46 0.31 -12.93
CA GLU A 22 6.43 -0.52 -14.15
C GLU A 22 6.65 -2.01 -13.81
N GLU A 23 7.56 -2.31 -12.88
CA GLU A 23 7.80 -3.68 -12.41
C GLU A 23 6.60 -4.21 -11.64
N LEU A 24 5.98 -3.39 -10.78
CA LEU A 24 4.73 -3.75 -10.08
C LEU A 24 3.61 -4.07 -11.09
N ALA A 25 3.47 -3.28 -12.16
CA ALA A 25 2.52 -3.54 -13.23
C ALA A 25 2.81 -4.86 -13.95
N CYS A 26 4.08 -5.15 -14.27
CA CYS A 26 4.50 -6.42 -14.86
C CYS A 26 4.21 -7.62 -13.95
N MET A 27 4.30 -7.44 -12.63
CA MET A 27 3.90 -8.44 -11.63
C MET A 27 2.38 -8.59 -11.48
N GLY A 28 1.60 -7.79 -12.22
CA GLY A 28 0.15 -7.83 -12.24
C GLY A 28 -0.52 -7.05 -11.11
N VAL A 29 0.23 -6.28 -10.31
CA VAL A 29 -0.33 -5.45 -9.22
C VAL A 29 -1.46 -4.57 -9.76
N LYS A 30 -2.58 -4.56 -9.04
CA LYS A 30 -3.77 -3.77 -9.37
C LYS A 30 -3.94 -2.56 -8.50
N THR A 31 -3.38 -2.60 -7.29
CA THR A 31 -3.52 -1.53 -6.32
C THR A 31 -2.25 -1.28 -5.54
N VAL A 32 -1.93 -0.02 -5.29
CA VAL A 32 -0.82 0.45 -4.46
C VAL A 32 -1.36 1.33 -3.33
N VAL A 33 -0.95 1.04 -2.10
CA VAL A 33 -1.22 1.86 -0.92
C VAL A 33 0.08 2.47 -0.39
N ASN A 34 0.10 3.79 -0.26
CA ASN A 34 1.21 4.55 0.30
C ASN A 34 0.90 4.99 1.74
N ASN A 35 1.67 4.49 2.71
CA ASN A 35 1.56 4.92 4.11
C ASN A 35 2.62 5.96 4.52
N ARG A 36 3.34 6.54 3.54
CA ARG A 36 4.37 7.55 3.75
C ARG A 36 3.84 8.96 3.46
N PRO A 37 3.87 9.89 4.45
CA PRO A 37 3.61 11.29 4.16
C PRO A 37 4.75 11.87 3.33
N ASP A 38 4.44 12.88 2.53
CA ASP A 38 5.45 13.58 1.73
C ASP A 38 6.41 14.37 2.60
N GLY A 39 7.66 14.47 2.13
CA GLY A 39 8.69 15.29 2.78
C GLY A 39 9.30 14.72 4.06
N GLU A 40 9.23 13.41 4.32
CA GLU A 40 9.95 12.79 5.43
C GLU A 40 11.48 12.80 5.22
N GLU A 41 11.96 12.69 3.98
CA GLU A 41 13.40 12.71 3.66
C GLU A 41 13.70 13.52 2.38
N ALA A 42 14.90 14.10 2.29
CA ALA A 42 15.35 14.77 1.08
C ALA A 42 15.46 13.78 -0.10
N GLY A 43 14.90 14.16 -1.25
CA GLY A 43 14.85 13.28 -2.43
C GLY A 43 13.80 12.18 -2.36
N GLN A 44 12.92 12.19 -1.36
CA GLN A 44 11.74 11.33 -1.34
C GLN A 44 10.84 11.65 -2.55
N PRO A 45 10.45 10.65 -3.36
CA PRO A 45 9.40 10.81 -4.36
C PRO A 45 8.10 11.21 -3.68
N THR A 46 7.44 12.23 -4.22
CA THR A 46 6.13 12.66 -3.73
C THR A 46 5.06 11.61 -4.03
N SER A 47 4.03 11.60 -3.21
CA SER A 47 2.85 10.76 -3.41
C SER A 47 2.24 10.98 -4.80
N ALA A 48 2.22 12.23 -5.27
CA ALA A 48 1.71 12.60 -6.60
C ALA A 48 2.54 12.01 -7.75
N GLU A 49 3.88 11.96 -7.63
CA GLU A 49 4.73 11.34 -8.65
C GLU A 49 4.48 9.83 -8.76
N ILE A 50 4.33 9.15 -7.62
CA ILE A 50 4.01 7.71 -7.60
C ILE A 50 2.59 7.45 -8.11
N GLU A 51 1.62 8.29 -7.73
CA GLU A 51 0.24 8.20 -8.21
C GLU A 51 0.16 8.33 -9.73
N GLN A 52 0.85 9.31 -10.32
CA GLN A 52 0.89 9.50 -11.77
C GLN A 52 1.47 8.29 -12.49
N ALA A 53 2.54 7.69 -11.96
CA ALA A 53 3.11 6.46 -12.50
C ALA A 53 2.11 5.29 -12.39
N CYS A 54 1.40 5.15 -11.27
CA CYS A 54 0.37 4.13 -11.10
C CYS A 54 -0.75 4.28 -12.14
N GLN A 55 -1.25 5.50 -12.31
CA GLN A 55 -2.30 5.81 -13.29
C GLN A 55 -1.88 5.48 -14.72
N ALA A 56 -0.62 5.74 -15.10
CA ALA A 56 -0.09 5.41 -16.41
C ALA A 56 -0.12 3.90 -16.73
N HIS A 57 -0.07 3.06 -15.69
CA HIS A 57 -0.15 1.60 -15.80
C HIS A 57 -1.53 1.02 -15.43
N GLY A 58 -2.54 1.85 -15.19
CA GLY A 58 -3.87 1.41 -14.78
C GLY A 58 -3.91 0.79 -13.37
N ILE A 59 -2.97 1.16 -12.50
CA ILE A 59 -2.92 0.74 -11.10
C ILE A 59 -3.69 1.75 -10.25
N VAL A 60 -4.61 1.26 -9.42
CA VAL A 60 -5.30 2.08 -8.42
C VAL A 60 -4.31 2.51 -7.35
N TYR A 61 -4.32 3.79 -7.00
CA TYR A 61 -3.43 4.34 -5.98
C TYR A 61 -4.23 4.96 -4.84
N GLN A 62 -3.82 4.70 -3.60
CA GLN A 62 -4.38 5.38 -2.43
C GLN A 62 -3.28 5.73 -1.43
N GLN A 63 -3.25 7.00 -1.02
CA GLN A 63 -2.43 7.44 0.10
C GLN A 63 -3.24 7.35 1.40
N ILE A 64 -2.70 6.65 2.40
CA ILE A 64 -3.20 6.57 3.78
C ILE A 64 -2.00 6.77 4.70
N ALA A 65 -1.50 8.00 4.70
CA ALA A 65 -0.22 8.34 5.30
C ALA A 65 -0.34 8.88 6.73
N PHE A 66 0.63 8.53 7.56
CA PHE A 66 0.77 9.03 8.93
C PHE A 66 2.24 9.04 9.34
N ALA A 67 2.61 9.92 10.26
CA ALA A 67 3.97 9.97 10.80
C ALA A 67 4.32 8.69 11.58
N GLY A 68 5.62 8.39 11.72
CA GLY A 68 6.07 7.22 12.49
C GLY A 68 5.55 7.25 13.93
N GLY A 69 4.94 6.14 14.38
CA GLY A 69 4.36 6.03 15.73
C GLY A 69 3.01 6.72 15.94
N MET A 70 2.48 7.41 14.92
CA MET A 70 1.22 8.17 14.99
C MET A 70 0.04 7.43 14.34
N MET A 71 0.08 6.10 14.32
CA MET A 71 -1.05 5.29 13.83
C MET A 71 -2.20 5.38 14.84
N ASP A 72 -3.42 5.54 14.34
CA ASP A 72 -4.64 5.49 15.14
C ASP A 72 -5.74 4.68 14.42
N MET A 73 -6.88 4.48 15.08
CA MET A 73 -8.00 3.72 14.53
C MET A 73 -8.61 4.32 13.26
N SER A 74 -8.46 5.63 13.02
CA SER A 74 -8.97 6.24 11.79
C SER A 74 -8.16 5.79 10.58
N HIS A 75 -6.84 5.63 10.73
CA HIS A 75 -5.98 5.07 9.68
C HIS A 75 -6.30 3.60 9.42
N VAL A 76 -6.54 2.82 10.47
CA VAL A 76 -6.90 1.40 10.37
C VAL A 76 -8.23 1.24 9.62
N GLN A 77 -9.25 2.02 9.99
CA GLN A 77 -10.56 1.98 9.34
C GLN A 77 -10.48 2.45 7.88
N ALA A 78 -9.77 3.55 7.60
CA ALA A 78 -9.59 4.04 6.24
C ALA A 78 -8.88 3.00 5.35
N PHE A 79 -7.88 2.30 5.91
CA PHE A 79 -7.21 1.22 5.21
C PHE A 79 -8.14 0.04 4.95
N ALA A 80 -8.88 -0.44 5.95
CA ALA A 80 -9.82 -1.54 5.79
C ALA A 80 -10.93 -1.22 4.77
N ASP A 81 -11.55 -0.04 4.88
CA ASP A 81 -12.61 0.42 3.98
C ASP A 81 -12.16 0.45 2.51
N PHE A 82 -10.90 0.83 2.29
CA PHE A 82 -10.30 0.83 0.95
C PHE A 82 -9.90 -0.59 0.52
N PHE A 83 -9.25 -1.36 1.40
CA PHE A 83 -8.78 -2.72 1.16
C PHE A 83 -9.90 -3.67 0.73
N ASN A 84 -11.09 -3.56 1.34
CA ASN A 84 -12.23 -4.42 1.04
C ASN A 84 -12.93 -4.08 -0.29
N LYS A 85 -12.60 -2.93 -0.90
CA LYS A 85 -13.21 -2.44 -2.15
C LYS A 85 -12.26 -2.44 -3.34
N THR A 86 -11.03 -2.91 -3.13
CA THR A 86 -9.95 -2.76 -4.11
C THR A 86 -9.60 -4.05 -4.82
N GLU A 87 -9.00 -3.92 -6.00
CA GLU A 87 -8.57 -5.05 -6.81
C GLU A 87 -7.23 -5.61 -6.30
N ARG A 88 -6.97 -6.87 -6.64
CA ARG A 88 -5.77 -7.60 -6.21
C ARG A 88 -4.97 -8.06 -7.42
N PRO A 89 -3.64 -8.24 -7.30
CA PRO A 89 -2.78 -8.08 -6.13
C PRO A 89 -2.63 -6.65 -5.60
N LEU A 90 -2.47 -6.53 -4.28
CA LEU A 90 -2.24 -5.28 -3.56
C LEU A 90 -0.76 -5.14 -3.17
N HIS A 91 -0.16 -3.99 -3.44
CA HIS A 91 1.15 -3.60 -2.93
C HIS A 91 1.02 -2.48 -1.91
N ILE A 92 1.71 -2.58 -0.78
CA ILE A 92 1.64 -1.59 0.30
C ILE A 92 3.07 -1.17 0.66
N PHE A 93 3.34 0.13 0.73
CA PHE A 93 4.69 0.61 1.02
C PHE A 93 4.70 1.81 1.96
N CYS A 94 5.86 2.01 2.60
CA CYS A 94 6.17 3.22 3.35
C CYS A 94 7.65 3.57 3.16
N ARG A 95 8.35 4.07 4.20
CA ARG A 95 9.80 4.26 4.13
C ARG A 95 10.59 2.95 4.17
N THR A 96 10.25 2.06 5.11
CA THR A 96 11.00 0.81 5.37
C THR A 96 10.11 -0.45 5.40
N GLY A 97 8.83 -0.33 5.09
CA GLY A 97 7.83 -1.40 5.20
C GLY A 97 7.18 -1.55 6.59
N ASN A 98 7.85 -1.15 7.68
CA ASN A 98 7.35 -1.37 9.05
C ASN A 98 5.98 -0.72 9.31
N ARG A 99 5.79 0.53 8.86
CA ARG A 99 4.52 1.25 9.05
C ARG A 99 3.35 0.53 8.36
N SER A 100 3.57 0.10 7.12
CA SER A 100 2.59 -0.61 6.30
C SER A 100 2.28 -1.98 6.87
N ASN A 101 3.29 -2.71 7.35
CA ASN A 101 3.11 -4.00 8.01
C ASN A 101 2.29 -3.85 9.31
N ASN A 102 2.58 -2.83 10.12
CA ASN A 102 1.83 -2.58 11.36
C ASN A 102 0.38 -2.20 11.07
N LEU A 103 0.12 -1.39 10.05
CA LEU A 103 -1.24 -1.03 9.65
C LEU A 103 -2.04 -2.24 9.17
N LEU A 104 -1.43 -3.07 8.30
CA LEU A 104 -2.06 -4.30 7.82
C LEU A 104 -2.39 -5.25 8.97
N ASN A 105 -1.44 -5.47 9.89
CA ASN A 105 -1.65 -6.35 11.04
C ASN A 105 -2.72 -5.78 12.00
N ALA A 106 -2.71 -4.47 12.26
CA ALA A 106 -3.74 -3.86 13.08
C ALA A 106 -5.14 -4.06 12.48
N ALA A 107 -5.30 -3.90 11.16
CA ALA A 107 -6.59 -4.13 10.51
C ALA A 107 -7.04 -5.60 10.58
N ARG A 108 -6.11 -6.55 10.48
CA ARG A 108 -6.37 -7.99 10.70
C ARG A 108 -6.77 -8.30 12.14
N GLU A 109 -6.06 -7.74 13.11
CA GLU A 109 -6.33 -7.95 14.54
C GLU A 109 -7.69 -7.39 14.97
N GLN A 110 -8.20 -6.40 14.23
CA GLN A 110 -9.55 -5.85 14.42
C GLN A 110 -10.62 -6.58 13.62
N ASP A 111 -10.26 -7.63 12.85
CA ASP A 111 -11.18 -8.41 12.01
C ASP A 111 -11.94 -7.54 10.99
N LEU A 112 -11.24 -6.55 10.40
CA LEU A 112 -11.83 -5.58 9.47
C LEU A 112 -11.59 -5.91 7.99
N LEU A 113 -10.74 -6.90 7.70
CA LEU A 113 -10.30 -7.19 6.33
C LEU A 113 -11.06 -8.38 5.75
N ASP A 114 -11.68 -8.16 4.58
CA ASP A 114 -12.31 -9.22 3.81
C ASP A 114 -11.22 -9.94 2.99
N GLU A 115 -10.58 -10.95 3.59
CA GLU A 115 -9.52 -11.77 2.97
C GLU A 115 -10.02 -13.14 2.45
N GLU A 116 -11.35 -13.36 2.40
CA GLU A 116 -12.00 -14.61 1.94
C GLU A 116 -12.32 -14.65 0.44
#